data_AF-A0A8S1CQG4-F1
#
_entry.id   AF-A0A8S1CQG4-F1
#
_cell.length_a   1.000
_cell.length_b   1.000
_cell.length_c   1.000
_cell.angle_alpha   90.00
_cell.angle_beta   90.00
_cell.angle_gamma   90.00
#
_symmetry.space_group_name_H-M   'P 1'
#
loop_
_entity.id
_entity.type
_entity.pdbx_description
1 polymer ?
#
loop_
_entity_poly.entity_id
_entity_poly.type
_entity_poly.pdbx_seq_one_letter_code
_entity_poly.pdbx_strand_id
1 'polypeptide(L)'
;MAEKRAHHNALERKRRDHIKDSFTSLRDSVPALQGEKVASRAQILKKAAEYIQFMRRKNSAHQQDIDDLKRQNAMLEGHILIAVRTLEKAKATGTFPVEANDALVCSKSDSASSFNHESESDSSSSSSSAVDRRSKKMKVGNNH
;
A
#
# COMPACT_ATOMS: atom_id res chain seq x y z
N MET A 1 52.91 28.97 8.73
CA MET A 1 51.51 29.48 8.68
C MET A 1 50.89 29.40 7.29
N ALA A 2 51.62 29.75 6.22
CA ALA A 2 51.11 29.65 4.84
C ALA A 2 50.86 28.21 4.37
N GLU A 3 51.76 27.28 4.71
CA GLU A 3 51.67 25.86 4.32
C GLU A 3 50.45 25.15 4.93
N LYS A 4 50.17 25.36 6.22
CA LYS A 4 48.95 24.84 6.88
C LYS A 4 47.66 25.35 6.22
N ARG A 5 47.63 26.63 5.82
CA ARG A 5 46.50 27.23 5.10
C ARG A 5 46.35 26.65 3.68
N ALA A 6 47.46 26.43 2.97
CA ALA A 6 47.46 25.82 1.64
C ALA A 6 46.94 24.37 1.68
N HIS A 7 47.42 23.57 2.63
CA HIS A 7 46.97 22.19 2.83
C HIS A 7 45.47 22.11 3.15
N HIS A 8 44.99 22.96 4.07
CA HIS A 8 43.56 23.05 4.38
C HIS A 8 42.71 23.42 3.14
N ASN A 9 43.15 24.39 2.35
CA ASN A 9 42.46 24.79 1.12
C ASN A 9 42.43 23.68 0.06
N ALA A 10 43.49 22.88 -0.02
CA ALA A 10 43.56 21.72 -0.91
C ALA A 10 42.55 20.64 -0.49
N LEU A 11 42.46 20.32 0.80
CA LEU A 11 41.49 19.37 1.33
C LEU A 11 40.05 19.81 1.09
N GLU A 12 39.74 21.08 1.34
CA GLU A 12 38.38 21.59 1.13
C GLU A 12 38.00 21.62 -0.35
N ARG A 13 38.96 21.87 -1.26
CA ARG A 13 38.72 21.75 -2.71
C ARG A 13 38.33 20.32 -3.07
N LYS A 14 39.12 19.33 -2.63
CA LYS A 14 38.80 17.90 -2.84
C LYS A 14 37.41 17.54 -2.30
N ARG A 15 37.05 18.02 -1.11
CA ARG A 15 35.72 17.81 -0.53
C ARG A 15 34.61 18.39 -1.42
N ARG A 16 34.78 19.61 -1.92
CA ARG A 16 33.80 20.26 -2.80
C ARG A 16 33.64 19.54 -4.14
N ASP A 17 34.71 18.98 -4.68
CA ASP A 17 34.65 18.19 -5.91
C ASP A 17 33.85 16.90 -5.70
N HIS A 18 34.08 16.17 -4.60
CA HIS A 18 33.25 14.99 -4.27
C HIS A 18 31.76 15.33 -4.10
N ILE A 19 31.44 16.49 -3.52
CA ILE A 19 30.05 16.95 -3.41
C ILE A 19 29.47 17.27 -4.79
N LYS A 20 30.25 17.90 -5.67
CA LYS A 20 29.82 18.20 -7.04
C LYS A 20 29.50 16.91 -7.80
N ASP A 21 30.33 15.88 -7.66
CA ASP A 21 30.11 14.57 -8.26
C ASP A 21 28.82 13.94 -7.73
N SER A 22 28.62 13.99 -6.40
CA SER A 22 27.39 13.50 -5.76
C SER A 22 26.13 14.20 -6.27
N PHE A 23 26.18 15.51 -6.49
CA PHE A 23 25.07 16.26 -7.09
C PHE A 23 24.81 15.87 -8.55
N THR A 24 25.86 15.54 -9.30
CA THR A 24 25.74 15.07 -10.69
C THR A 24 25.06 13.71 -10.73
N SER A 25 25.51 12.75 -9.92
CA SER A 25 24.87 11.43 -9.80
C SER A 25 23.41 11.52 -9.33
N LEU A 26 23.12 12.42 -8.39
CA LEU A 26 21.75 12.67 -7.93
C LEU A 26 20.86 13.22 -9.04
N ARG A 27 21.34 14.20 -9.82
CA ARG A 27 20.60 14.77 -10.95
C ARG A 27 20.26 13.68 -11.96
N ASP A 28 21.23 12.84 -12.32
CA ASP A 28 21.08 11.83 -13.36
C ASP A 28 20.11 10.70 -12.94
N SER A 29 19.94 10.51 -11.62
CA SER A 29 18.99 9.55 -11.04
C SER A 29 17.55 10.06 -10.97
N VAL A 30 17.30 11.35 -11.23
CA VAL A 30 15.97 11.97 -11.14
C VAL A 30 15.44 12.22 -12.57
N PRO A 31 14.42 11.47 -13.04
CA PRO A 31 13.96 11.55 -14.43
C PRO A 31 13.53 12.96 -14.88
N ALA A 32 12.93 13.75 -13.99
CA ALA A 32 12.50 15.11 -14.30
C ALA A 32 13.65 16.10 -14.58
N LEU A 33 14.89 15.74 -14.25
CA LEU A 33 16.09 16.54 -14.49
C LEU A 33 16.91 16.01 -15.68
N GLN A 34 16.57 14.83 -16.21
CA GLN A 34 17.24 14.25 -17.36
C GLN A 34 16.94 15.13 -18.59
N GLY A 35 17.98 15.70 -19.20
CA GLY A 35 17.86 16.63 -20.32
C GLY A 35 17.93 18.11 -19.95
N GLU A 36 17.90 18.45 -18.65
CA GLU A 36 18.12 19.84 -18.21
C GLU A 36 19.62 20.14 -18.18
N LYS A 37 20.10 20.93 -19.15
CA LYS A 37 21.53 21.24 -19.34
C LYS A 37 22.17 21.86 -18.09
N VAL A 38 21.41 22.63 -17.30
CA VAL A 38 21.89 23.28 -16.08
C VAL A 38 20.78 23.26 -15.03
N ALA A 39 20.88 22.35 -14.04
CA ALA A 39 19.99 22.32 -12.88
C ALA A 39 20.74 22.88 -11.65
N SER A 40 20.16 23.86 -10.95
CA SER A 40 20.76 24.39 -9.73
C SER A 40 20.71 23.36 -8.59
N ARG A 41 21.62 23.48 -7.59
CA ARG A 41 21.62 22.59 -6.41
C ARG A 41 20.27 22.55 -5.70
N ALA A 42 19.62 23.71 -5.55
CA ALA A 42 18.30 23.81 -4.93
C ALA A 42 17.23 23.07 -5.74
N GLN A 43 17.24 23.21 -7.07
CA GLN A 43 16.33 22.47 -7.95
C GLN A 43 16.57 20.96 -7.87
N ILE A 44 17.84 20.51 -7.87
CA ILE A 44 18.17 19.09 -7.75
C ILE A 44 17.58 18.50 -6.46
N LEU A 45 17.80 19.16 -5.31
CA LEU A 45 17.27 18.70 -4.03
C LEU A 45 15.73 18.69 -4.02
N LYS A 46 15.10 19.75 -4.55
CA LYS A 46 13.64 19.85 -4.62
C LYS A 46 13.05 18.73 -5.47
N LYS A 47 13.57 18.52 -6.68
CA LYS A 47 13.08 17.49 -7.62
C LYS A 47 13.37 16.08 -7.12
N ALA A 48 14.50 15.84 -6.45
CA ALA A 48 14.78 14.58 -5.80
C ALA A 48 13.77 14.27 -4.68
N ALA A 49 13.47 15.25 -3.82
CA ALA A 49 12.48 15.07 -2.76
C ALA A 49 11.07 14.79 -3.33
N GLU A 50 10.65 15.54 -4.35
CA GLU A 50 9.40 15.32 -5.08
C GLU A 50 9.35 13.91 -5.68
N TYR A 51 10.45 13.47 -6.30
CA TYR A 51 10.53 12.16 -6.94
C TYR A 51 10.48 11.00 -5.93
N ILE A 52 11.14 11.12 -4.78
CA ILE A 52 11.04 10.12 -3.69
C ILE A 52 9.59 9.99 -3.21
N GLN A 53 8.90 11.12 -2.99
CA GLN A 53 7.49 11.09 -2.56
C GLN A 53 6.57 10.50 -3.63
N PHE A 54 6.82 10.82 -4.90
CA PHE A 54 6.11 10.22 -6.03
C PHE A 54 6.31 8.70 -6.08
N MET A 55 7.56 8.24 -6.03
CA MET A 55 7.89 6.81 -6.09
C MET A 55 7.32 6.03 -4.90
N ARG A 56 7.28 6.61 -3.70
CA ARG A 56 6.61 6.00 -2.54
C ARG A 56 5.12 5.76 -2.79
N ARG A 57 4.41 6.77 -3.30
CA ARG A 57 2.98 6.65 -3.64
C ARG A 57 2.76 5.64 -4.76
N LYS A 58 3.59 5.68 -5.80
CA LYS A 58 3.52 4.74 -6.93
C LYS A 58 3.76 3.29 -6.48
N ASN A 59 4.79 3.04 -5.67
CA ASN A 59 5.06 1.70 -5.13
C ASN A 59 3.92 1.22 -4.23
N SER A 60 3.32 2.10 -3.42
CA SER A 60 2.16 1.74 -2.59
C SER A 60 0.93 1.37 -3.42
N ALA A 61 0.66 2.07 -4.53
CA ALA A 61 -0.43 1.73 -5.43
C ALA A 61 -0.18 0.37 -6.10
N HIS A 62 1.03 0.14 -6.62
CA HIS A 62 1.39 -1.15 -7.19
C HIS A 62 1.32 -2.29 -6.18
N GLN A 63 1.65 -2.05 -4.92
CA GLN A 63 1.50 -3.05 -3.88
C GLN A 63 0.02 -3.40 -3.64
N GLN A 64 -0.88 -2.42 -3.66
CA GLN A 64 -2.32 -2.65 -3.58
C GLN A 64 -2.81 -3.48 -4.77
N ASP A 65 -2.39 -3.13 -6.00
CA ASP A 65 -2.74 -3.89 -7.21
C ASP A 65 -2.28 -5.36 -7.10
N ILE A 66 -1.06 -5.59 -6.60
CA ILE A 66 -0.52 -6.93 -6.36
C ILE A 66 -1.39 -7.70 -5.35
N ASP A 67 -1.77 -7.06 -4.24
CA ASP A 67 -2.54 -7.71 -3.17
C ASP A 67 -3.98 -8.03 -3.63
N ASP A 68 -4.59 -7.15 -4.41
CA ASP A 68 -5.91 -7.36 -5.01
C ASP A 68 -5.88 -8.50 -6.02
N LEU A 69 -4.87 -8.56 -6.90
CA LEU A 69 -4.69 -9.66 -7.84
C LEU A 69 -4.45 -11.00 -7.12
N LYS A 70 -3.67 -11.00 -6.04
CA LYS A 70 -3.48 -12.20 -5.22
C LYS A 70 -4.78 -12.68 -4.59
N ARG A 71 -5.63 -11.76 -4.09
CA ARG A 71 -6.93 -12.11 -3.54
C ARG A 71 -7.85 -12.70 -4.62
N GLN A 72 -7.88 -12.10 -5.81
CA GLN A 72 -8.65 -12.62 -6.94
C GLN A 72 -8.20 -14.02 -7.34
N ASN A 73 -6.89 -14.25 -7.46
CA ASN A 73 -6.34 -15.56 -7.77
C ASN A 73 -6.74 -16.60 -6.71
N ALA A 74 -6.63 -16.26 -5.42
CA ALA A 74 -7.03 -17.17 -4.34
C ALA A 74 -8.52 -17.53 -4.40
N MET A 75 -9.41 -16.58 -4.74
CA MET A 75 -10.84 -16.86 -4.93
C MET A 75 -11.08 -17.81 -6.11
N LEU A 76 -10.42 -17.57 -7.25
CA LEU A 76 -10.54 -18.41 -8.43
C LEU A 76 -10.02 -19.83 -8.18
N GLU A 77 -8.87 -19.96 -7.53
CA GLU A 77 -8.31 -21.26 -7.11
C GLU A 77 -9.28 -21.99 -6.18
N GLY A 78 -9.92 -21.29 -5.24
CA GLY A 78 -10.96 -21.83 -4.37
C GLY A 78 -12.18 -22.34 -5.14
N HIS A 79 -12.66 -21.58 -6.13
CA HIS A 79 -13.78 -21.99 -6.99
C HIS A 79 -13.43 -23.24 -7.80
N ILE A 80 -12.22 -23.29 -8.38
CA ILE A 80 -11.73 -24.45 -9.13
C ILE A 80 -11.69 -25.68 -8.21
N LEU A 81 -11.16 -25.55 -6.99
CA LEU A 81 -11.09 -26.64 -6.03
C LEU A 81 -12.47 -27.21 -5.67
N ILE A 82 -13.45 -26.33 -5.40
CA ILE A 82 -14.83 -26.74 -5.10
C ILE A 82 -15.47 -27.44 -6.29
N ALA A 83 -15.29 -26.91 -7.51
CA ALA A 83 -15.83 -27.49 -8.73
C ALA A 83 -15.25 -28.90 -8.98
N VAL A 84 -13.93 -29.06 -8.87
CA VAL A 84 -13.27 -30.38 -9.00
C VAL A 84 -13.83 -31.36 -7.99
N ARG A 85 -13.90 -30.98 -6.70
CA ARG A 85 -14.44 -31.85 -5.65
C ARG A 85 -15.90 -32.24 -5.90
N THR A 86 -16.71 -31.33 -6.43
CA THR A 86 -18.11 -31.57 -6.76
C THR A 86 -18.24 -32.56 -7.91
N LEU A 87 -17.43 -32.38 -8.96
CA LEU A 87 -17.40 -33.28 -10.11
C LEU A 87 -16.88 -34.67 -9.74
N GLU A 88 -15.87 -34.78 -8.89
CA GLU A 88 -15.36 -36.07 -8.38
C GLU A 88 -16.43 -36.82 -7.58
N LYS A 89 -17.16 -36.12 -6.70
CA LYS A 89 -18.30 -36.69 -5.98
C LYS A 89 -19.42 -37.16 -6.92
N ALA A 90 -19.80 -36.34 -7.90
CA ALA A 90 -20.82 -36.71 -8.88
C ALA A 90 -20.43 -37.95 -9.69
N LYS A 91 -19.15 -38.06 -10.10
CA LYS A 91 -18.59 -39.25 -10.75
C LYS A 91 -18.64 -40.49 -9.86
N ALA A 92 -18.31 -40.37 -8.57
CA ALA A 92 -18.34 -41.49 -7.64
C ALA A 92 -19.77 -42.00 -7.35
N THR A 93 -20.74 -41.09 -7.27
CA THR A 93 -22.15 -41.43 -6.99
C THR A 93 -22.93 -41.87 -8.24
N GLY A 94 -22.36 -41.70 -9.46
CA GLY A 94 -23.03 -42.03 -10.72
C GLY A 94 -24.21 -41.09 -11.07
N THR A 95 -24.41 -40.02 -10.30
CA THR A 95 -25.44 -39.02 -10.52
C THR A 95 -24.83 -37.83 -11.27
N PHE A 96 -25.00 -37.78 -12.58
CA PHE A 96 -24.66 -36.60 -13.36
C PHE A 96 -25.68 -35.50 -13.06
N PRO A 97 -25.27 -34.26 -12.72
CA PRO A 97 -26.21 -33.16 -12.62
C PRO A 97 -26.73 -32.86 -14.02
N VAL A 98 -27.94 -33.32 -14.31
CA VAL A 98 -28.76 -32.79 -15.40
C VAL A 98 -29.10 -31.35 -15.01
N GLU A 99 -28.66 -30.42 -15.85
CA GLU A 99 -28.93 -28.98 -15.87
C GLU A 99 -29.56 -28.37 -14.60
N ALA A 100 -28.76 -27.59 -13.86
CA ALA A 100 -29.26 -26.73 -12.80
C ALA A 100 -29.93 -25.48 -13.38
N ASN A 101 -31.12 -25.66 -13.95
CA ASN A 101 -32.16 -24.65 -13.88
C ASN A 101 -33.26 -25.21 -12.98
N ASP A 102 -33.47 -24.52 -11.85
CA ASP A 102 -34.62 -24.65 -10.94
C ASP A 102 -34.57 -25.76 -9.87
N ALA A 103 -34.34 -25.36 -8.61
CA ALA A 103 -34.87 -26.01 -7.39
C ALA A 103 -34.47 -25.24 -6.12
N LEU A 104 -34.95 -24.00 -5.98
CA LEU A 104 -35.15 -23.38 -4.67
C LEU A 104 -36.61 -23.60 -4.26
N VAL A 105 -36.94 -24.77 -3.70
CA VAL A 105 -38.09 -24.92 -2.79
C VAL A 105 -38.06 -26.30 -2.16
N CYS A 106 -37.73 -26.35 -0.87
CA CYS A 106 -38.37 -27.33 0.02
C CYS A 106 -38.38 -26.76 1.45
N SER A 107 -39.47 -26.05 1.74
CA SER A 107 -39.95 -25.80 3.10
C SER A 107 -40.49 -27.09 3.71
N LYS A 108 -40.14 -27.35 4.98
CA LYS A 108 -40.88 -28.09 6.04
C LYS A 108 -39.93 -28.22 7.24
N SER A 109 -39.95 -27.30 8.20
CA SER A 109 -40.81 -27.25 9.41
C SER A 109 -40.46 -28.29 10.49
N ASP A 110 -40.11 -27.73 11.65
CA ASP A 110 -40.25 -28.23 13.02
C ASP A 110 -39.22 -29.22 13.59
N SER A 111 -38.36 -28.71 14.49
CA SER A 111 -38.25 -29.19 15.88
C SER A 111 -37.45 -28.21 16.74
N ALA A 112 -38.06 -27.77 17.84
CA ALA A 112 -37.51 -26.87 18.84
C ALA A 112 -36.64 -27.61 19.87
N SER A 113 -35.57 -26.96 20.35
CA SER A 113 -35.18 -27.03 21.77
C SER A 113 -34.17 -25.94 22.15
N SER A 114 -34.66 -25.07 23.04
CA SER A 114 -33.98 -24.28 24.06
C SER A 114 -32.57 -24.74 24.48
N PHE A 115 -31.62 -23.82 24.67
CA PHE A 115 -30.89 -23.63 25.94
C PHE A 115 -29.99 -22.38 25.85
N ASN A 116 -30.25 -21.44 26.75
CA ASN A 116 -29.41 -20.26 27.01
C ASN A 116 -28.12 -20.69 27.72
N HIS A 117 -26.99 -20.12 27.34
CA HIS A 117 -25.84 -20.01 28.23
C HIS A 117 -25.17 -18.65 28.06
N GLU A 118 -25.39 -17.79 29.05
CA GLU A 118 -24.60 -16.59 29.31
C GLU A 118 -23.15 -17.00 29.62
N SER A 119 -22.19 -16.31 29.03
CA SER A 119 -20.80 -16.34 29.47
C SER A 119 -20.32 -14.91 29.54
N GLU A 120 -20.42 -14.37 30.75
CA GLU A 120 -19.69 -13.21 31.23
C GLU A 120 -18.19 -13.48 31.06
N SER A 121 -17.46 -12.55 30.44
CA SER A 121 -16.01 -12.56 30.45
C SER A 121 -15.51 -11.14 30.64
N ASP A 122 -15.19 -10.84 31.90
CA ASP A 122 -14.35 -9.73 32.31
C ASP A 122 -12.91 -9.99 31.87
N SER A 123 -12.31 -9.01 31.18
CA SER A 123 -10.89 -8.74 31.35
C SER A 123 -10.54 -7.30 30.97
N SER A 124 -9.83 -6.70 31.91
CA SER A 124 -9.47 -5.30 32.04
C SER A 124 -8.21 -4.90 31.25
N SER A 125 -8.13 -3.59 30.98
CA SER A 125 -6.94 -2.73 30.87
C SER A 125 -5.98 -2.95 29.68
N SER A 126 -5.81 -1.94 28.82
CA SER A 126 -4.92 -0.81 29.11
C SER A 126 -4.93 0.26 28.01
N SER A 127 -4.68 1.48 28.46
CA SER A 127 -4.54 2.77 27.78
C SER A 127 -3.68 2.80 26.51
N SER A 128 -4.02 3.70 25.56
CA SER A 128 -3.12 4.77 25.05
C SER A 128 -3.75 5.62 23.94
N SER A 129 -3.81 6.94 24.18
CA SER A 129 -3.72 8.05 23.21
C SER A 129 -4.71 8.13 22.03
N ALA A 130 -5.83 8.83 22.23
CA ALA A 130 -6.63 9.40 21.16
C ALA A 130 -6.36 10.91 21.03
N VAL A 131 -5.87 11.26 19.86
CA VAL A 131 -5.52 12.60 19.37
C VAL A 131 -6.74 13.53 19.27
N ASP A 132 -6.58 14.74 19.83
CA ASP A 132 -7.48 15.89 19.63
C ASP A 132 -7.67 16.20 18.14
N ARG A 133 -8.87 15.91 17.61
CA ARG A 133 -9.28 16.32 16.26
C ARG A 133 -9.87 17.72 16.30
N ARG A 134 -9.02 18.72 16.05
CA ARG A 134 -9.44 20.12 15.85
C ARG A 134 -10.16 20.27 14.50
N SER A 135 -11.47 20.48 14.53
CA SER A 135 -12.26 20.83 13.34
C SER A 135 -12.09 22.32 13.00
N LYS A 136 -11.56 22.61 11.81
CA LYS A 136 -11.59 23.96 11.21
C LYS A 136 -12.86 24.08 10.36
N LYS A 137 -13.83 24.87 10.83
CA LYS A 137 -15.00 25.29 10.04
C LYS A 137 -14.65 26.52 9.20
N MET A 138 -15.01 26.47 7.93
CA MET A 138 -14.80 27.52 6.94
C MET A 138 -15.73 28.72 7.21
N LYS A 139 -15.22 29.95 7.10
CA LYS A 139 -16.04 31.17 7.06
C LYS A 139 -16.04 31.71 5.63
N VAL A 140 -17.24 31.73 5.07
CA VAL A 140 -17.60 32.30 3.76
C VAL A 140 -17.45 33.83 3.80
N GLY A 141 -17.05 34.41 2.66
CA GLY A 141 -16.51 35.77 2.52
C GLY A 141 -17.50 36.92 2.64
N ASN A 142 -16.94 38.13 2.49
CA ASN A 142 -17.65 39.38 2.23
C ASN A 142 -16.74 40.26 1.35
N ASN A 143 -17.16 40.46 0.10
CA ASN A 143 -16.70 41.56 -0.75
C ASN A 143 -17.36 42.85 -0.25
N HIS A 144 -16.59 43.92 -0.05
CA HIS A 144 -16.95 45.31 -0.32
C HIS A 144 -15.66 46.04 -0.70
#